data_AF-A0AAJ3J0A1-F1
#
_entry.id   AF-A0AAJ3J0A1-F1
#
_cell.length_a   1.000
_cell.length_b   1.000
_cell.length_c   1.000
_cell.angle_alpha   90.00
_cell.angle_beta   90.00
_cell.angle_gamma   90.00
#
_symmetry.space_group_name_H-M   'P 1'
#
loop_
_entity.id
_entity.type
_entity.pdbx_description
1 polymer ?
#
loop_
_entity_poly.entity_id
_entity_poly.type
_entity_poly.pdbx_seq_one_letter_code
_entity_poly.pdbx_strand_id
1 'polypeptide(L)'
;MNEILTSAGLISIVLAVLYSVKKIYDFIDLQKVTRKDIYENYDIYKAAQKFALGTPVDEIREILTNSYELDDNQVEETMFLALPHRNDTDGGYLAFIKAVNRVLEQEVYS
;
A
#
# COMPACT_ATOMS: atom_id res chain seq x y z
N MET A 1 28.09 -44.47 16.04
CA MET A 1 26.83 -43.89 16.55
C MET A 1 26.84 -42.36 16.56
N ASN A 2 27.94 -41.70 16.97
CA ASN A 2 28.05 -40.23 16.94
C ASN A 2 27.95 -39.63 15.54
N GLU A 3 28.61 -40.21 14.53
CA GLU A 3 28.64 -39.62 13.18
C GLU A 3 27.26 -39.55 12.53
N ILE A 4 26.43 -40.59 12.67
CA ILE A 4 25.06 -40.62 12.14
C ILE A 4 24.20 -39.55 12.81
N LEU A 5 24.35 -39.36 14.13
CA LEU A 5 23.62 -38.35 14.89
C LEU A 5 24.04 -36.92 14.46
N THR A 6 25.33 -36.70 14.25
CA THR A 6 25.88 -35.42 13.78
C THR A 6 25.42 -35.11 12.36
N SER A 7 25.47 -36.09 11.44
CA SER A 7 24.99 -35.92 10.06
C SER A 7 23.48 -35.68 10.00
N ALA A 8 22.68 -36.42 10.78
CA ALA A 8 21.24 -36.21 10.84
C ALA A 8 20.87 -34.83 11.42
N GLY A 9 21.61 -34.37 12.44
CA GLY A 9 21.45 -33.02 13.00
C GLY A 9 21.70 -31.92 11.98
N LEU A 10 22.79 -32.04 11.21
CA LEU A 10 23.11 -31.09 10.14
C LEU A 10 22.05 -31.06 9.05
N ILE A 11 21.56 -32.22 8.60
CA ILE A 11 20.47 -32.30 7.62
C ILE A 11 19.20 -31.63 8.14
N SER A 12 18.87 -31.84 9.42
CA SER A 12 17.68 -31.25 10.04
C SER A 12 17.76 -29.72 10.12
N ILE A 13 18.93 -29.18 10.44
CA ILE A 13 19.18 -27.72 10.44
C ILE A 13 19.01 -27.15 9.03
N VAL A 14 19.59 -27.79 8.01
CA VAL A 14 19.47 -27.35 6.62
C VAL A 14 18.00 -27.34 6.17
N LEU A 15 17.23 -28.37 6.50
CA LEU A 15 15.80 -28.44 6.19
C LEU A 15 15.00 -27.34 6.90
N ALA A 16 15.30 -27.06 8.17
CA ALA A 16 14.63 -26.00 8.93
C ALA A 16 14.91 -24.61 8.34
N VAL A 17 16.14 -24.35 7.89
CA VAL A 17 16.51 -23.09 7.21
C VAL A 17 15.79 -22.98 5.87
N LEU A 18 15.84 -24.02 5.03
CA LEU A 18 15.15 -24.02 3.72
C LEU A 18 13.63 -23.84 3.88
N TYR A 19 13.02 -24.52 4.86
CA TYR A 19 11.61 -24.38 5.16
C TYR A 19 11.27 -22.97 5.62
N SER A 20 12.09 -22.36 6.47
CA SER A 20 11.87 -21.00 6.97
C SER A 20 12.00 -19.96 5.84
N VAL A 21 13.02 -20.08 5.00
CA VAL A 21 13.19 -19.23 3.81
C VAL A 21 11.98 -19.37 2.89
N LYS A 22 11.60 -20.60 2.54
CA LYS A 22 10.42 -20.85 1.71
C LYS A 22 9.16 -20.25 2.32
N LYS A 23 8.93 -20.45 3.62
CA LYS A 23 7.76 -19.91 4.33
C LYS A 23 7.72 -18.39 4.33
N ILE A 24 8.87 -17.72 4.42
CA ILE A 24 8.96 -16.26 4.30
C ILE A 24 8.63 -15.83 2.87
N TYR A 25 9.17 -16.49 1.86
CA TYR A 25 8.85 -16.19 0.46
C TYR A 25 7.37 -16.43 0.15
N ASP A 26 6.80 -17.55 0.57
CA ASP A 26 5.38 -17.88 0.41
C ASP A 26 4.50 -16.85 1.15
N PHE A 27 4.92 -16.38 2.34
CA PHE A 27 4.20 -15.34 3.07
C PHE A 27 4.27 -13.97 2.38
N ILE A 28 5.42 -13.60 1.82
CA ILE A 28 5.59 -12.37 1.03
C ILE A 28 4.78 -12.47 -0.27
N ASP A 29 4.77 -13.64 -0.91
CA ASP A 29 4.03 -13.88 -2.14
C ASP A 29 2.51 -13.87 -1.88
N LEU A 30 2.05 -14.50 -0.80
CA LEU A 30 0.67 -14.37 -0.33
C LEU A 30 0.30 -12.93 0.00
N GLN A 31 1.16 -12.17 0.69
CA GLN A 31 0.94 -10.74 0.90
C GLN A 31 0.85 -9.97 -0.43
N LYS A 32 1.69 -10.32 -1.41
CA LYS A 32 1.63 -9.71 -2.75
C LYS A 32 0.35 -10.09 -3.48
N VAL A 33 -0.14 -11.32 -3.35
CA VAL A 33 -1.39 -11.80 -3.96
C VAL A 33 -2.61 -11.17 -3.30
N THR A 34 -2.66 -11.08 -1.96
CA THR A 34 -3.71 -10.32 -1.24
C THR A 34 -3.66 -8.82 -1.59
N ARG A 35 -2.47 -8.28 -1.92
CA ARG A 35 -2.30 -6.91 -2.40
C ARG A 35 -2.54 -6.76 -3.91
N LYS A 36 -2.60 -7.87 -4.67
CA LYS A 36 -2.84 -7.91 -6.14
C LYS A 36 -4.31 -8.02 -6.50
N ASP A 37 -5.14 -8.55 -5.60
CA ASP A 37 -6.60 -8.54 -5.73
C ASP A 37 -7.22 -7.17 -5.40
N ILE A 38 -6.41 -6.24 -4.90
CA ILE A 38 -6.79 -4.85 -4.66
C ILE A 38 -6.17 -4.04 -5.81
N TYR A 39 -6.98 -3.73 -6.81
CA TYR A 39 -6.61 -2.90 -7.98
C TYR A 39 -6.31 -1.43 -7.59
N GLU A 40 -6.27 -1.13 -6.28
CA GLU A 40 -6.17 0.19 -5.70
C GLU A 40 -4.70 0.45 -5.35
N ASN A 41 -4.12 1.49 -5.93
CA ASN A 41 -2.80 1.95 -5.59
C ASN A 41 -2.75 2.38 -4.11
N TYR A 42 -1.89 1.69 -3.35
CA TYR A 42 -1.65 1.95 -1.94
C TYR A 42 -1.27 3.42 -1.65
N ASP A 43 -0.63 4.10 -2.60
CA ASP A 43 -0.24 5.50 -2.45
C ASP A 43 -1.45 6.44 -2.37
N ILE A 44 -2.59 6.09 -3.00
CA ILE A 44 -3.84 6.85 -2.90
C ILE A 44 -4.38 6.80 -1.46
N TYR A 45 -4.46 5.61 -0.86
CA TYR A 45 -4.90 5.47 0.53
C TYR A 45 -3.95 6.13 1.53
N LYS A 46 -2.64 6.01 1.27
CA LYS A 46 -1.63 6.69 2.07
C LYS A 46 -1.77 8.21 1.98
N ALA A 47 -2.02 8.75 0.79
CA ALA A 47 -2.29 10.17 0.58
C ALA A 47 -3.57 10.62 1.30
N ALA A 48 -4.66 9.85 1.19
CA ALA A 48 -5.93 10.12 1.87
C ALA A 48 -5.79 10.12 3.40
N GLN A 49 -5.04 9.17 3.97
CA GLN A 49 -4.75 9.13 5.40
C GLN A 49 -3.92 10.35 5.84
N LYS A 50 -2.88 10.70 5.09
CA LYS A 50 -2.06 11.90 5.39
C LYS A 50 -2.87 13.18 5.28
N PHE A 51 -3.78 13.27 4.31
CA PHE A 51 -4.73 14.36 4.14
C PHE A 51 -5.60 14.53 5.39
N ALA A 52 -6.21 13.43 5.86
CA ALA A 52 -7.03 13.41 7.07
C ALA A 52 -6.29 13.78 8.35
N LEU A 53 -4.99 13.45 8.42
CA LEU A 53 -4.11 13.84 9.52
C LEU A 53 -3.63 15.30 9.44
N GLY A 54 -4.04 16.06 8.42
CA GLY A 54 -3.66 17.45 8.25
C GLY A 54 -2.22 17.66 7.75
N THR A 55 -1.63 16.67 7.08
CA THR A 55 -0.29 16.77 6.47
C THR A 55 -0.23 17.92 5.44
N PRO A 56 0.88 18.67 5.32
CA PRO A 56 1.01 19.73 4.32
C PRO A 56 0.67 19.27 2.89
N VAL A 57 0.05 20.16 2.11
CA VAL A 57 -0.44 19.86 0.75
C VAL A 57 0.68 19.37 -0.16
N ASP A 58 1.87 19.96 -0.05
CA ASP A 58 3.00 19.63 -0.91
C ASP A 58 3.50 18.19 -0.69
N GLU A 59 3.49 17.69 0.55
CA GLU A 59 3.82 16.28 0.83
C GLU A 59 2.76 15.31 0.27
N ILE A 60 1.49 15.72 0.26
CA ILE A 60 0.40 14.90 -0.28
C ILE A 60 0.52 14.85 -1.81
N ARG A 61 0.79 15.98 -2.44
CA ARG A 61 1.08 16.06 -3.89
C ARG A 61 2.25 15.17 -4.26
N GLU A 62 3.35 15.21 -3.52
CA GLU A 62 4.51 14.36 -3.79
C GLU A 62 4.14 12.87 -3.78
N ILE A 63 3.27 12.43 -2.86
CA ILE A 63 2.80 11.03 -2.83
C ILE A 63 1.95 10.71 -4.07
N LEU A 64 1.05 11.62 -4.46
CA LEU A 64 0.17 11.42 -5.61
C LEU A 64 0.93 11.46 -6.95
N THR A 65 1.87 12.38 -7.12
CA THR A 65 2.71 12.50 -8.34
C THR A 65 3.64 11.30 -8.50
N ASN A 66 4.05 10.66 -7.40
CA ASN A 66 4.82 9.42 -7.45
C ASN A 66 3.93 8.19 -7.71
N SER A 67 2.60 8.33 -7.64
CA SER A 67 1.65 7.29 -8.00
C SER A 67 1.59 7.18 -9.53
N TYR A 68 1.52 5.96 -10.07
CA TYR A 68 1.43 5.76 -11.53
C TYR A 68 0.02 6.04 -12.11
N GLU A 69 -0.96 6.33 -11.25
CA GLU A 69 -2.37 6.37 -11.64
C GLU A 69 -2.89 7.75 -11.99
N LEU A 70 -2.27 8.79 -11.46
CA LEU A 70 -2.68 10.18 -11.69
C LEU A 70 -1.58 10.93 -12.43
N ASP A 71 -1.94 11.63 -13.50
CA ASP A 71 -1.08 12.64 -14.08
C ASP A 71 -1.09 13.94 -13.25
N ASP A 72 -0.15 14.85 -13.52
CA ASP A 72 0.00 16.10 -12.76
C ASP A 72 -1.27 16.97 -12.73
N ASN A 73 -2.07 16.97 -13.81
CA ASN A 73 -3.32 17.74 -13.84
C ASN A 73 -4.37 17.06 -12.97
N GLN A 74 -4.45 15.74 -13.02
CA GLN A 74 -5.34 14.93 -12.20
C GLN A 74 -5.01 15.05 -10.71
N VAL A 75 -3.72 15.18 -10.35
CA VAL A 75 -3.29 15.47 -8.98
C VAL A 75 -3.82 16.83 -8.52
N GLU A 76 -3.63 17.89 -9.30
CA GLU A 76 -4.12 19.22 -8.90
C GLU A 76 -5.65 19.28 -8.84
N GLU A 77 -6.36 18.62 -9.77
CA GLU A 77 -7.83 18.54 -9.72
C GLU A 77 -8.31 17.77 -8.48
N THR A 78 -7.67 16.65 -8.15
CA THR A 78 -7.95 15.89 -6.92
C THR A 78 -7.79 16.77 -5.69
N MET A 79 -6.67 17.51 -5.59
CA MET A 79 -6.43 18.41 -4.47
C MET A 79 -7.45 19.55 -4.43
N PHE A 80 -7.79 20.14 -5.58
CA PHE A 80 -8.80 21.20 -5.68
C PHE A 80 -10.17 20.73 -5.15
N LEU A 81 -10.58 19.51 -5.49
CA LEU A 81 -11.84 18.92 -5.04
C LEU A 81 -11.82 18.52 -3.57
N ALA A 82 -10.69 18.02 -3.06
CA ALA A 82 -10.59 17.49 -1.69
C ALA A 82 -10.35 18.57 -0.63
N LEU A 83 -9.56 19.61 -0.94
CA LEU A 83 -9.14 20.63 0.04
C LEU A 83 -10.27 21.31 0.82
N PRO A 84 -11.43 21.65 0.23
CA PRO A 84 -12.56 22.23 0.97
C PRO A 84 -13.10 21.34 2.10
N HIS A 85 -12.89 20.02 1.99
CA HIS A 85 -13.41 19.01 2.91
C HIS A 85 -12.42 18.61 4.02
N ARG A 86 -11.26 19.27 4.09
CA ARG A 86 -10.20 18.92 5.05
C ARG A 86 -10.60 19.04 6.52
N ASN A 87 -11.66 19.78 6.82
CA ASN A 87 -12.21 19.95 8.16
C ASN A 87 -13.47 19.11 8.40
N ASP A 88 -13.80 18.19 7.50
CA ASP A 88 -14.89 17.23 7.71
C ASP A 88 -14.57 16.32 8.91
N THR A 89 -15.58 15.61 9.42
CA THR A 89 -15.48 14.85 10.68
C THR A 89 -14.40 13.76 10.66
N ASP A 90 -14.06 13.25 9.48
CA ASP A 90 -13.01 12.24 9.24
C ASP A 90 -11.69 12.88 8.74
N GLY A 91 -11.54 14.20 8.84
CA GLY A 91 -10.42 14.94 8.25
C GLY A 91 -10.51 15.08 6.72
N GLY A 92 -11.65 14.73 6.13
CA GLY A 92 -11.87 14.76 4.67
C GLY A 92 -11.34 13.54 3.94
N TYR A 93 -11.07 12.44 4.65
CA TYR A 93 -10.62 11.18 4.05
C TYR A 93 -11.57 10.69 2.94
N LEU A 94 -12.87 10.59 3.24
CA LEU A 94 -13.86 10.10 2.28
C LEU A 94 -14.04 11.07 1.10
N ALA A 95 -13.95 12.38 1.36
CA ALA A 95 -14.02 13.38 0.30
C ALA A 95 -12.80 13.29 -0.64
N PHE A 96 -11.62 13.01 -0.10
CA PHE A 96 -10.41 12.77 -0.88
C PHE A 96 -10.55 11.54 -1.78
N ILE A 97 -11.02 10.41 -1.24
CA ILE A 97 -11.25 9.19 -2.03
C ILE A 97 -12.28 9.42 -3.15
N LYS A 98 -13.36 10.15 -2.85
CA LYS A 98 -14.35 10.54 -3.87
C LYS A 98 -13.78 11.45 -4.95
N ALA A 99 -12.87 12.37 -4.58
CA ALA A 99 -12.19 13.23 -5.54
C ALA A 99 -11.33 12.42 -6.50
N VAL A 100 -10.55 11.44 -5.99
CA VAL A 100 -9.73 10.55 -6.82
C VAL A 100 -10.59 9.74 -7.78
N ASN A 101 -11.65 9.08 -7.29
CA ASN A 101 -12.58 8.33 -8.15
C ASN A 101 -13.21 9.20 -9.25
N ARG A 102 -13.55 10.45 -8.92
CA ARG A 102 -14.14 11.38 -9.87
C ARG A 102 -13.17 11.74 -10.99
N VAL A 103 -11.90 11.99 -10.65
CA VAL A 103 -10.85 12.37 -11.62
C VAL A 103 -10.43 11.18 -12.48
N LEU A 104 -10.49 9.96 -11.94
CA LEU A 104 -10.29 8.71 -12.70
C LEU A 104 -11.52 8.29 -13.52
N GLU A 105 -12.64 8.99 -13.36
CA GLU A 105 -13.95 8.65 -13.95
C GLU A 105 -14.42 7.22 -13.64
N GLN A 106 -13.95 6.65 -12.52
CA GLN A 106 -14.15 5.26 -12.12
C GLN A 106 -14.28 5.17 -10.60
N GLU A 107 -15.20 4.33 -10.10
CA GLU A 107 -15.28 3.98 -8.67
C GLU A 107 -14.26 2.87 -8.35
N VAL A 108 -12.98 3.24 -8.32
CA VAL A 108 -11.87 2.30 -8.04
C VAL A 108 -11.66 2.14 -6.54
N TYR A 109 -11.80 3.22 -5.76
CA TYR A 109 -11.44 3.30 -4.34
C TYR A 109 -12.67 3.39 -3.41
N SER A 110 -12.58 2.84 -2.19
CA SER A 110 -13.67 2.84 -1.20
C SER A 110 -13.28 3.32 0.19
#